data_AF-A0A1I0Y7F2-F1
#
_entry.id   AF-A0A1I0Y7F2-F1
#
_cell.length_a   1.000
_cell.length_b   1.000
_cell.length_c   1.000
_cell.angle_alpha   90.00
_cell.angle_beta   90.00
_cell.angle_gamma   90.00
#
_symmetry.space_group_name_H-M   'P 1'
#
loop_
_entity.id
_entity.type
_entity.pdbx_description
1 polymer ?
#
loop_
_entity_poly.entity_id
_entity_poly.type
_entity_poly.pdbx_seq_one_letter_code
_entity_poly.pdbx_strand_id
1 'polypeptide(L)'
;MRTTFHLPDDLYRDVKRVAVEDGRTMTSFVEQALRDALARHRAPSSERERYVVTPLGGQGLHAGVDLADSAALLERMDGRA
;
A
#
# COMPACT_ATOMS: atom_id res chain seq x y z
N MET A 1 -18.69 12.25 24.34
CA MET A 1 -18.80 13.72 24.25
C MET A 1 -19.52 14.06 22.96
N ARG A 2 -20.43 15.03 22.94
CA ARG A 2 -21.07 15.50 21.71
C ARG A 2 -20.29 16.71 21.18
N THR A 3 -19.83 16.63 19.93
CA THR A 3 -19.04 17.68 19.28
C THR A 3 -19.76 18.11 18.01
N THR A 4 -19.83 19.42 17.78
CA THR A 4 -20.34 20.01 16.53
C THR A 4 -19.16 20.60 15.78
N PHE A 5 -19.01 20.25 14.50
CA PHE A 5 -17.97 20.78 13.62
C PHE A 5 -18.57 21.10 12.25
N HIS A 6 -17.95 22.04 11.53
CA HIS A 6 -18.34 22.34 10.16
C HIS A 6 -17.80 21.27 9.21
N LEU A 7 -18.68 20.71 8.39
CA LEU A 7 -18.34 19.77 7.32
C LEU A 7 -18.89 20.35 6.00
N PRO A 8 -18.09 20.43 4.92
CA PRO A 8 -18.59 20.84 3.62
C PRO A 8 -19.77 19.96 3.17
N ASP A 9 -20.78 20.58 2.55
CA ASP A 9 -22.02 19.90 2.16
C ASP A 9 -21.81 18.70 1.25
N ASP A 10 -20.90 18.82 0.28
CA ASP A 10 -20.59 17.73 -0.66
C ASP A 10 -19.97 16.53 0.08
N LEU A 11 -19.06 16.81 1.02
CA LEU A 11 -18.46 15.77 1.86
C LEU A 11 -19.48 15.13 2.80
N TYR A 12 -20.43 15.90 3.33
CA TYR A 12 -21.52 15.36 4.13
C TYR A 12 -22.40 14.39 3.34
N ARG A 13 -22.70 14.70 2.07
CA ARG A 13 -23.46 13.82 1.17
C ARG A 13 -22.72 12.51 0.91
N ASP A 14 -21.43 12.58 0.64
CA ASP A 14 -20.60 11.40 0.39
C ASP A 14 -20.51 10.51 1.64
N VAL A 15 -20.28 11.10 2.82
CA VAL A 15 -20.27 10.36 4.09
C VAL A 15 -21.59 9.65 4.33
N LYS A 16 -22.73 10.31 4.06
CA LYS A 16 -24.05 9.68 4.20
C LYS A 16 -24.24 8.52 3.23
N ARG A 17 -23.84 8.67 1.97
CA ARG A 17 -23.95 7.62 0.95
C ARG A 17 -23.17 6.38 1.39
N VAL A 18 -21.89 6.55 1.73
CA VAL A 18 -21.02 5.44 2.13
C VAL A 18 -21.52 4.79 3.42
N ALA A 19 -21.99 5.57 4.40
CA ALA A 19 -22.53 4.99 5.63
C ALA A 19 -23.74 4.09 5.36
N VAL A 20 -24.64 4.50 4.44
CA VAL A 20 -25.79 3.68 4.04
C VAL A 20 -25.36 2.43 3.28
N GLU A 21 -24.41 2.54 2.36
CA GLU A 21 -23.84 1.41 1.61
C GLU A 21 -23.20 0.38 2.56
N ASP A 22 -22.51 0.85 3.61
CA ASP A 22 -21.90 0.03 4.66
C ASP A 22 -22.91 -0.47 5.71
N GLY A 23 -24.20 -0.11 5.62
CA GLY A 23 -25.23 -0.50 6.58
C GLY A 23 -25.03 0.07 7.99
N ARG A 24 -24.37 1.23 8.13
CA ARG A 24 -24.06 1.88 9.42
C ARG A 24 -24.54 3.32 9.48
N THR A 25 -24.54 3.90 10.68
CA THR A 25 -24.90 5.31 10.87
C THR A 25 -23.76 6.23 10.45
N MET A 26 -24.09 7.44 9.99
CA MET A 26 -23.09 8.47 9.66
C MET A 26 -22.18 8.79 10.86
N THR A 27 -22.71 8.82 12.08
CA THR A 27 -21.92 9.03 13.29
C THR A 27 -20.90 7.92 13.51
N SER A 28 -21.31 6.65 13.39
CA SER A 28 -20.42 5.50 13.56
C SER A 28 -19.34 5.46 12.46
N PHE A 29 -19.71 5.82 11.22
CA PHE A 29 -18.76 5.97 10.12
C PHE A 29 -17.68 7.00 10.45
N VAL A 30 -18.08 8.21 10.88
CA VAL A 30 -17.13 9.29 11.18
C VAL A 30 -16.29 8.98 12.41
N GLU A 31 -16.86 8.38 13.46
CA GLU A 31 -16.11 7.93 14.63
C GLU A 31 -14.98 6.98 14.22
N GLN A 32 -15.29 5.98 13.39
CA GLN A 32 -14.28 5.02 12.94
C GLN A 32 -13.23 5.68 12.06
N ALA A 33 -13.64 6.57 11.13
CA ALA A 33 -12.71 7.29 10.28
C ALA A 33 -11.70 8.14 11.09
N LEU A 34 -12.17 8.79 12.17
CA LEU A 34 -11.32 9.54 13.09
C LEU A 34 -10.37 8.62 13.87
N ARG A 35 -10.87 7.48 14.36
CA ARG A 35 -10.04 6.48 15.07
C ARG A 35 -8.94 5.95 14.16
N ASP A 36 -9.26 5.63 12.91
CA ASP A 36 -8.30 5.14 11.92
C ASP A 36 -7.28 6.22 11.55
N ALA A 37 -7.72 7.48 11.41
CA ALA A 37 -6.82 8.59 11.16
C ALA A 37 -5.82 8.80 12.30
N LEU A 38 -6.28 8.74 13.55
CA LEU A 38 -5.41 8.84 14.73
C LEU A 38 -4.48 7.64 14.86
N ALA A 39 -4.95 6.43 14.55
CA ALA A 39 -4.13 5.22 14.54
C ALA A 39 -3.00 5.34 13.50
N ARG A 40 -3.31 5.80 12.28
CA ARG A 40 -2.30 6.08 11.24
C ARG A 40 -1.30 7.14 11.67
N HIS A 41 -1.75 8.18 12.37
CA HIS A 41 -0.87 9.24 12.85
C HIS A 41 0.05 8.79 14.00
N ARG A 42 -0.44 7.89 14.87
CA ARG A 42 0.34 7.34 15.99
C ARG A 42 1.26 6.19 15.60
N ALA A 43 0.92 5.47 14.54
CA ALA A 43 1.81 4.46 13.99
C ALA A 43 3.15 5.16 13.74
N PRO A 44 4.27 4.63 14.28
CA PRO A 44 5.56 5.16 13.91
C PRO A 44 5.59 5.19 12.39
N SER A 45 6.13 6.27 11.82
CA SER A 45 6.56 6.31 10.44
C SER A 45 7.64 5.24 10.28
N SER A 46 7.25 3.97 10.28
CA SER A 46 7.87 3.02 9.40
C SER A 46 7.58 3.63 8.04
N GLU A 47 8.53 4.44 7.55
CA GLU A 47 8.86 4.38 6.13
C GLU A 47 8.73 2.91 5.81
N ARG A 48 7.64 2.51 5.13
CA ARG A 48 7.41 1.10 4.81
C ARG A 48 8.72 0.68 4.18
N GLU A 49 9.48 -0.15 4.91
CA GLU A 49 10.83 -0.50 4.51
C GLU A 49 10.69 -0.93 3.06
N ARG A 50 11.37 -0.22 2.17
CA ARG A 50 11.15 -0.37 0.73
C ARG A 50 11.27 -1.86 0.47
N TYR A 51 10.20 -2.49 -0.02
CA TYR A 51 10.17 -3.94 -0.16
C TYR A 51 11.39 -4.39 -0.97
N VAL A 52 12.34 -5.05 -0.30
CA VAL A 52 13.55 -5.60 -0.93
C VAL A 52 13.27 -7.06 -1.23
N VAL A 53 13.32 -7.42 -2.50
CA VAL A 53 13.27 -8.83 -2.91
C VAL A 53 14.59 -9.47 -2.50
N THR A 54 14.56 -10.33 -1.49
CA THR A 54 15.71 -11.18 -1.13
C THR A 54 15.73 -12.40 -2.05
N PRO A 55 16.80 -12.63 -2.83
CA PRO A 55 16.92 -13.82 -3.65
C PRO A 55 16.87 -15.10 -2.77
N LEU A 56 16.04 -16.06 -3.15
CA LEU A 56 15.99 -17.36 -2.48
C LEU A 56 17.13 -18.26 -3.02
N GLY A 57 18.31 -18.15 -2.43
CA GLY A 57 19.50 -18.91 -2.82
C GLY A 57 20.26 -18.29 -4.02
N GLY A 58 21.56 -18.60 -4.10
CA GLY A 58 22.51 -18.05 -5.09
C GLY A 58 23.56 -17.10 -4.47
N GLN A 59 24.63 -16.80 -5.21
CA GLN A 59 25.69 -15.86 -4.80
C GLN A 59 25.41 -14.40 -5.25
N GLY A 60 24.18 -14.09 -5.65
CA GLY A 60 23.80 -12.80 -6.23
C GLY A 60 23.88 -12.77 -7.76
N LEU A 61 23.96 -11.58 -8.34
CA LEU A 61 24.06 -11.38 -9.79
C LEU A 61 25.37 -11.97 -10.34
N HIS A 62 25.30 -12.73 -11.43
CA HIS A 62 26.50 -13.19 -12.14
C HIS A 62 27.12 -12.02 -12.91
N ALA A 63 28.33 -11.61 -12.53
CA ALA A 63 29.02 -10.51 -13.19
C ALA A 63 29.21 -10.78 -14.70
N GLY A 64 29.02 -9.76 -15.53
CA GLY A 64 29.15 -9.85 -16.99
C GLY A 64 27.93 -10.41 -17.72
N VAL A 65 26.81 -10.69 -17.03
CA VAL A 65 25.55 -11.05 -17.67
C VAL A 65 24.69 -9.80 -17.80
N ASP A 66 24.41 -9.40 -19.04
CA ASP A 66 23.40 -8.39 -19.34
C ASP A 66 22.03 -9.07 -19.50
N LEU A 67 21.06 -8.68 -18.67
CA LEU A 67 19.70 -9.22 -18.71
C LEU A 67 18.87 -8.63 -19.85
N ALA A 68 19.33 -7.55 -20.49
CA ALA A 68 18.68 -6.93 -21.64
C ALA A 68 19.03 -7.64 -22.96
N ASP A 69 20.13 -8.41 -23.01
CA ASP A 69 20.51 -9.22 -24.16
C ASP A 69 19.97 -10.64 -24.01
N SER A 70 18.81 -10.87 -24.63
CA SER A 70 18.09 -12.15 -24.54
C SER A 70 18.88 -13.31 -25.15
N ALA A 71 19.71 -13.06 -26.18
CA ALA A 71 20.45 -14.11 -26.88
C ALA A 71 21.64 -14.57 -26.04
N ALA A 72 22.46 -13.64 -25.56
CA ALA A 72 23.61 -13.94 -24.71
C ALA A 72 23.20 -14.57 -23.38
N LEU A 73 22.08 -14.12 -22.81
CA LEU A 73 21.51 -14.72 -21.59
C LEU A 73 21.11 -16.19 -21.81
N LEU A 74 20.45 -16.48 -22.94
CA LEU A 74 19.98 -17.84 -23.24
C LEU A 74 21.15 -18.82 -23.41
N GLU A 75 22.22 -18.42 -24.10
CA GLU A 75 23.42 -19.25 -24.28
C GLU A 75 24.07 -19.60 -22.93
N ARG A 76 24.10 -18.65 -21.99
CA ARG A 76 24.65 -18.84 -20.65
C ARG A 76 23.79 -19.77 -19.79
N MET A 77 22.46 -19.71 -19.94
CA MET A 77 21.51 -20.54 -19.21
C MET A 77 21.46 -21.99 -19.72
N ASP A 78 21.55 -22.18 -21.04
CA ASP A 78 21.52 -23.51 -21.67
C ASP A 78 22.86 -24.27 -21.60
N GLY A 79 23.90 -23.68 -21.01
CA GLY A 79 25.20 -24.33 -20.82
C GLY A 79 25.91 -24.70 -22.12
N ARG A 80 25.65 -23.97 -23.22
CA ARG A 80 26.29 -24.19 -24.51
C ARG A 80 27.61 -23.43 -24.56
N ALA A 81 28.61 -23.94 -23.86
CA ALA A 81 30.02 -23.55 -23.99
C ALA A 81 30.89 -24.81 -23.93
#